data_AF-A0A0K2T9A1-F1
#
_entry.id   AF-A0A0K2T9A1-F1
#
_cell.length_a   1.000
_cell.length_b   1.000
_cell.length_c   1.000
_cell.angle_alpha   90.00
_cell.angle_beta   90.00
_cell.angle_gamma   90.00
#
_symmetry.space_group_name_H-M   'P 1'
#
loop_
_entity.id
_entity.type
_entity.pdbx_description
1 polymer ?
#
loop_
_entity_poly.entity_id
_entity_poly.type
_entity_poly.pdbx_seq_one_letter_code
_entity_poly.pdbx_strand_id
1 'polypeptide(L)'
;MASNNKGIDGDDVLDVKRLEDGDVPEDFLKVTEPIAVPTGTIIDLGEDEPEKCVPNQKEPKSKVVYESDHAMALALQKQLDLEQDPPPAAPVSNVPILQLTVTVVEAKLARNYGLTRMDPYCRVRVGHSLLRTPTAASGSKEPKWNETFHVVLLPGTQSIYIEILDECTFTADAIIAHGFITLPPKFQPQKVIDDWWPLSGREGQEKEGHIHIIYNVKVYFSAWNA
;
A
#
# COMPACT_ATOMS: atom_id res chain seq x y z
N MET A 1 58.50 -20.86 -38.73
CA MET A 1 58.20 -21.51 -37.44
C MET A 1 56.76 -21.11 -37.11
N ALA A 2 55.72 -21.92 -37.35
CA ALA A 2 55.41 -23.21 -36.72
C ALA A 2 55.56 -23.09 -35.18
N SER A 3 54.59 -23.37 -34.31
CA SER A 3 53.28 -24.02 -34.47
C SER A 3 52.49 -23.86 -33.16
N ASN A 4 51.16 -23.76 -33.31
CA ASN A 4 50.08 -24.51 -32.64
C ASN A 4 49.78 -24.52 -31.12
N ASN A 5 48.46 -24.38 -30.92
CA ASN A 5 47.50 -25.18 -30.09
C ASN A 5 47.52 -24.94 -28.57
N LYS A 6 46.40 -24.99 -27.83
CA LYS A 6 45.00 -25.45 -28.01
C LYS A 6 44.23 -24.77 -26.85
N GLY A 7 43.05 -24.18 -27.00
CA GLY A 7 41.76 -24.87 -27.08
C GLY A 7 41.43 -25.60 -25.77
N ILE A 8 40.42 -25.12 -25.01
CA ILE A 8 39.29 -25.87 -24.44
C ILE A 8 38.23 -24.87 -23.95
N ASP A 9 37.02 -25.21 -24.35
CA ASP A 9 35.71 -24.60 -24.18
C ASP A 9 35.21 -24.60 -22.73
N GLY A 10 34.15 -23.83 -22.45
CA GLY A 10 33.48 -23.87 -21.15
C GLY A 10 32.50 -22.74 -20.97
N ASP A 11 31.31 -22.92 -21.52
CA ASP A 11 30.15 -22.07 -21.39
C ASP A 11 29.71 -21.94 -19.92
N ASP A 12 29.76 -20.73 -19.37
CA ASP A 12 28.98 -20.35 -18.17
C ASP A 12 28.12 -19.14 -18.52
N VAL A 13 27.14 -19.42 -19.39
CA VAL A 13 25.94 -18.61 -19.53
C VAL A 13 25.20 -18.70 -18.21
N LEU A 14 25.21 -17.63 -17.41
CA LEU A 14 24.21 -17.45 -16.37
C LEU A 14 22.87 -17.22 -17.06
N ASP A 15 22.19 -18.33 -17.28
CA ASP A 15 20.84 -18.47 -17.80
C ASP A 15 19.87 -17.92 -16.74
N VAL A 16 19.76 -16.58 -16.67
CA VAL A 16 18.72 -15.93 -15.86
C VAL A 16 17.43 -16.05 -16.63
N LYS A 17 16.78 -17.21 -16.51
CA LYS A 17 15.44 -17.44 -16.98
C LYS A 17 14.50 -16.40 -16.35
N ARG A 18 14.07 -15.50 -17.21
CA ARG A 18 12.79 -14.79 -17.22
C ARG A 18 11.73 -15.60 -16.45
N LEU A 19 11.32 -15.11 -15.28
CA LEU A 19 10.13 -15.61 -14.59
C LEU A 19 8.93 -15.04 -15.35
N GLU A 20 8.38 -15.85 -16.24
CA GLU A 20 7.09 -15.62 -16.88
C GLU A 20 5.99 -16.15 -15.94
N ASP A 21 5.03 -15.28 -15.66
CA ASP A 21 3.64 -15.49 -15.27
C ASP A 21 3.23 -16.83 -14.62
N GLY A 22 2.81 -16.73 -13.35
CA GLY A 22 1.51 -17.29 -12.97
C GLY A 22 1.40 -18.79 -12.70
N ASP A 23 2.35 -19.41 -12.00
CA ASP A 23 2.17 -20.75 -11.45
C ASP A 23 2.08 -20.69 -9.91
N VAL A 24 0.85 -20.57 -9.40
CA VAL A 24 0.56 -20.81 -7.99
C VAL A 24 0.44 -22.32 -7.83
N PRO A 25 1.24 -22.98 -6.97
CA PRO A 25 1.09 -24.41 -6.74
C PRO A 25 -0.33 -24.70 -6.25
N GLU A 26 -1.03 -25.65 -6.89
CA GLU A 26 -2.46 -25.99 -6.65
C GLU A 26 -2.79 -26.48 -5.23
N ASP A 27 -1.81 -26.51 -4.32
CA ASP A 27 -1.94 -26.98 -2.94
C ASP A 27 -2.04 -25.83 -1.91
N PHE A 28 -2.10 -24.57 -2.34
CA PHE A 28 -2.14 -23.41 -1.44
C PHE A 28 -3.50 -23.15 -0.75
N LEU A 29 -4.53 -23.95 -1.06
CA LEU A 29 -5.86 -23.90 -0.43
C LEU A 29 -6.35 -25.28 0.03
N LYS A 30 -5.45 -26.12 0.55
CA LYS A 30 -5.89 -27.31 1.31
C LYS A 30 -6.33 -26.87 2.71
N VAL A 31 -7.63 -26.60 2.82
CA VAL A 31 -8.34 -26.69 4.10
C VAL A 31 -8.18 -28.13 4.59
N THR A 32 -7.51 -28.33 5.72
CA THR A 32 -7.50 -29.63 6.40
C THR A 32 -8.94 -30.01 6.74
N GLU A 33 -9.44 -31.04 6.07
CA GLU A 33 -10.72 -31.67 6.36
C GLU A 33 -10.69 -32.26 7.79
N PRO A 34 -11.81 -32.21 8.53
CA PRO A 34 -11.91 -32.87 9.83
C PRO A 34 -11.84 -34.39 9.65
N ILE A 35 -11.06 -35.03 10.53
CA ILE A 35 -10.91 -36.48 10.62
C ILE A 35 -12.29 -37.14 10.77
N ALA A 36 -12.71 -37.89 9.76
CA ALA A 36 -13.88 -38.76 9.82
C ALA A 36 -13.56 -40.04 10.63
N VAL A 37 -14.44 -40.36 11.59
CA VAL A 37 -14.46 -41.62 12.34
C VAL A 37 -15.32 -42.63 11.56
N PRO A 38 -14.93 -43.91 11.47
CA PRO A 38 -15.43 -44.83 10.45
C PRO A 38 -16.90 -45.29 10.61
N THR A 39 -17.46 -45.53 9.43
CA THR A 39 -18.76 -46.08 9.05
C THR A 39 -19.02 -47.53 9.46
N GLY A 40 -20.28 -47.84 9.79
CA GLY A 40 -20.99 -49.06 9.43
C GLY A 40 -22.50 -48.75 9.43
N THR A 41 -23.22 -48.65 8.30
CA THR A 41 -23.68 -49.69 7.33
C THR A 41 -24.58 -50.74 7.99
N ILE A 42 -25.81 -51.09 7.59
CA ILE A 42 -26.81 -50.71 6.55
C ILE A 42 -28.14 -51.38 6.96
N ILE A 43 -29.30 -50.82 6.57
CA ILE A 43 -30.54 -51.43 5.99
C ILE A 43 -31.70 -50.44 6.20
N ASP A 44 -32.72 -50.27 5.37
CA ASP A 44 -33.08 -50.58 3.99
C ASP A 44 -34.31 -49.66 3.74
N LEU A 45 -34.40 -49.03 2.57
CA LEU A 45 -35.46 -48.06 2.25
C LEU A 45 -36.69 -48.79 1.70
N GLY A 46 -37.80 -48.73 2.44
CA GLY A 46 -39.14 -49.05 1.94
C GLY A 46 -40.04 -47.82 2.03
N GLU A 47 -40.41 -47.29 0.85
CA GLU A 47 -41.33 -46.17 0.62
C GLU A 47 -42.74 -46.43 1.17
N ASP A 48 -43.37 -45.41 1.75
CA ASP A 48 -44.77 -45.03 1.47
C ASP A 48 -45.10 -43.66 2.12
N GLU A 49 -45.60 -42.74 1.30
CA GLU A 49 -46.13 -41.39 1.58
C GLU A 49 -47.43 -41.41 2.45
N PRO A 50 -48.09 -40.28 2.82
CA PRO A 50 -47.65 -39.14 3.63
C PRO A 50 -48.72 -38.73 4.67
N GLU A 51 -48.44 -38.51 5.97
CA GLU A 51 -49.36 -37.69 6.80
C GLU A 51 -48.69 -36.92 7.95
N LYS A 52 -48.76 -35.58 7.81
CA LYS A 52 -48.97 -34.52 8.81
C LYS A 52 -47.94 -34.23 9.92
N CYS A 53 -47.62 -32.94 10.01
CA CYS A 53 -46.86 -32.26 11.07
C CYS A 53 -47.31 -32.56 12.51
N VAL A 54 -46.35 -32.89 13.39
CA VAL A 54 -46.38 -32.65 14.84
C VAL A 54 -44.96 -32.23 15.29
N PRO A 55 -44.78 -31.22 16.17
CA PRO A 55 -43.50 -30.54 16.35
C PRO A 55 -42.54 -31.17 17.39
N ASN A 56 -41.25 -31.17 17.02
CA ASN A 56 -40.04 -30.95 17.82
C ASN A 56 -39.72 -31.91 19.00
N GLN A 57 -38.63 -32.68 18.86
CA GLN A 57 -37.86 -33.19 20.00
C GLN A 57 -36.43 -32.63 19.95
N LYS A 58 -36.13 -31.66 20.82
CA LYS A 58 -34.75 -31.29 21.17
C LYS A 58 -34.27 -32.26 22.25
N GLU A 59 -33.21 -33.01 21.96
CA GLU A 59 -32.56 -33.86 22.97
C GLU A 59 -31.99 -32.99 24.12
N PRO A 60 -32.25 -33.35 25.39
CA PRO A 60 -31.67 -32.64 26.52
C PRO A 60 -30.21 -33.08 26.71
N LYS A 61 -29.25 -32.17 26.48
CA LYS A 61 -27.84 -32.41 26.85
C LYS A 61 -27.76 -32.78 28.34
N SER A 62 -26.87 -33.71 28.70
CA SER A 62 -26.77 -34.25 30.06
C SER A 62 -26.18 -33.21 31.04
N LYS A 63 -26.58 -33.28 32.32
CA LYS A 63 -26.17 -32.33 33.39
C LYS A 63 -24.64 -32.12 33.50
N VAL A 64 -23.86 -33.16 33.21
CA VAL A 64 -22.39 -33.17 33.30
C VAL A 64 -21.74 -32.26 32.25
N VAL A 65 -22.34 -32.16 31.06
CA VAL A 65 -21.83 -31.30 29.99
C VAL A 65 -22.02 -29.82 30.32
N TYR A 66 -23.15 -29.45 30.93
CA TYR A 66 -23.40 -28.07 31.34
C TYR A 66 -22.43 -27.60 32.43
N GLU A 67 -22.07 -28.45 33.38
CA GLU A 67 -21.12 -28.10 34.44
C GLU A 67 -19.70 -27.87 33.87
N SER A 68 -19.30 -28.71 32.91
CA SER A 68 -18.04 -28.55 32.18
C SER A 68 -18.00 -27.25 31.36
N ASP A 69 -19.05 -27.00 30.56
CA ASP A 69 -19.16 -25.80 29.73
C ASP A 69 -19.21 -24.53 30.60
N HIS A 70 -19.89 -24.58 31.74
CA HIS A 70 -19.97 -23.47 32.70
C HIS A 70 -18.61 -23.17 33.35
N ALA A 71 -17.84 -24.21 33.71
CA ALA A 71 -16.49 -24.03 34.24
C ALA A 71 -15.54 -23.41 33.21
N MET A 72 -15.66 -23.82 31.94
CA MET A 72 -14.89 -23.25 30.84
C MET A 72 -15.26 -21.79 30.58
N ALA A 73 -16.55 -21.46 30.59
CA ALA A 73 -17.03 -20.08 30.44
C ALA A 73 -16.52 -19.17 31.57
N LEU A 74 -16.53 -19.65 32.81
CA LEU A 74 -16.00 -18.91 33.95
C LEU A 74 -14.47 -18.72 33.88
N ALA A 75 -13.74 -19.72 33.39
CA ALA A 75 -12.29 -19.61 33.21
C ALA A 75 -11.93 -18.57 32.14
N LEU A 76 -12.66 -18.56 31.01
CA LEU A 76 -12.47 -17.56 29.95
C LEU A 76 -12.81 -16.15 30.44
N GLN A 77 -13.91 -15.99 31.19
CA GLN A 77 -14.29 -14.70 31.77
C GLN A 77 -13.20 -14.17 32.70
N LYS A 78 -12.65 -15.01 33.58
CA LYS A 78 -11.53 -14.62 34.46
C LYS A 78 -10.28 -14.22 33.69
N GLN A 79 -10.00 -14.87 32.55
CA GLN A 79 -8.86 -14.51 31.71
C GLN A 79 -9.06 -13.14 31.05
N LEU A 80 -10.27 -12.84 30.56
CA LEU A 80 -10.61 -11.53 30.00
C LEU A 80 -10.58 -10.42 31.06
N ASP A 81 -11.04 -10.71 32.28
CA ASP A 81 -11.02 -9.74 33.39
C ASP A 81 -9.57 -9.42 33.84
N LEU A 82 -8.63 -10.37 33.72
CA LEU A 82 -7.20 -10.12 33.96
C LEU A 82 -6.54 -9.31 32.83
N GLU A 83 -7.09 -9.34 31.62
CA GLU A 83 -6.68 -8.48 30.50
C GLU A 83 -7.33 -7.08 30.55
N GLN A 84 -8.24 -6.82 31.49
CA GLN A 84 -8.94 -5.53 31.65
C GLN A 84 -8.22 -4.51 32.53
N ASP A 85 -6.95 -4.72 32.90
CA ASP A 85 -6.17 -3.62 33.45
C ASP A 85 -5.80 -2.69 32.29
N PRO A 86 -6.40 -1.47 32.18
CA PRO A 86 -5.97 -0.54 31.15
C PRO A 86 -4.47 -0.30 31.38
N PRO A 87 -3.62 -0.35 30.34
CA PRO A 87 -2.22 -0.02 30.51
C PRO A 87 -2.15 1.33 31.23
N PRO A 88 -1.29 1.48 32.27
CA PRO A 88 -1.18 2.74 33.00
C PRO A 88 -1.03 3.83 31.96
N ALA A 89 -2.01 4.76 31.93
CA ALA A 89 -2.16 5.73 30.86
C ALA A 89 -0.79 6.30 30.54
N ALA A 90 -0.19 5.80 29.45
CA ALA A 90 1.10 6.31 29.03
C ALA A 90 0.89 7.82 28.88
N PRO A 91 1.79 8.67 29.40
CA PRO A 91 1.63 10.10 29.26
C PRO A 91 1.35 10.36 27.79
N VAL A 92 0.13 10.83 27.50
CA VAL A 92 -0.28 11.16 26.14
C VAL A 92 0.69 12.23 25.71
N SER A 93 1.71 11.82 24.96
CA SER A 93 2.71 12.74 24.50
C SER A 93 1.94 13.73 23.63
N ASN A 94 2.03 15.03 23.95
CA ASN A 94 1.52 16.10 23.11
C ASN A 94 2.37 16.14 21.84
N VAL A 95 2.24 15.13 21.00
CA VAL A 95 2.90 15.04 19.70
C VAL A 95 2.18 16.04 18.80
N PRO A 96 2.86 17.09 18.33
CA PRO A 96 2.25 18.03 17.41
C PRO A 96 1.87 17.29 16.12
N ILE A 97 0.65 17.51 15.65
CA ILE A 97 0.21 17.06 14.34
C ILE A 97 0.71 18.07 13.33
N LEU A 98 1.53 17.63 12.38
CA LEU A 98 2.05 18.46 11.31
C LEU A 98 1.22 18.22 10.05
N GLN A 99 0.69 19.28 9.45
CA GLN A 99 -0.02 19.22 8.17
C GLN A 99 0.76 19.98 7.10
N LEU A 100 1.23 19.25 6.09
CA LEU A 100 1.75 19.80 4.85
C LEU A 100 0.59 20.17 3.94
N THR A 101 0.62 21.39 3.41
CA THR A 101 -0.15 21.76 2.22
C THR A 101 0.84 21.93 1.09
N VAL A 102 0.64 21.21 -0.01
CA VAL A 102 1.52 21.22 -1.18
C VAL A 102 0.70 21.42 -2.44
N THR A 103 1.08 22.42 -3.24
CA THR A 103 0.44 22.78 -4.49
C THR A 103 1.41 22.47 -5.63
N VAL A 104 0.98 21.62 -6.55
CA VAL A 104 1.71 21.35 -7.80
C VAL A 104 1.19 22.31 -8.86
N VAL A 105 1.97 23.33 -9.20
CA VAL A 105 1.52 24.43 -10.06
C VAL A 105 1.70 24.06 -11.53
N GLU A 106 2.96 23.98 -11.97
CA GLU A 106 3.35 23.72 -13.35
C GLU A 106 4.75 23.10 -13.41
N ALA A 107 5.12 22.59 -14.58
CA ALA A 107 6.49 22.16 -14.85
C ALA A 107 6.99 22.69 -16.20
N LYS A 108 8.31 22.78 -16.35
CA LYS A 108 9.00 23.10 -17.60
C LYS A 108 10.00 22.00 -17.87
N LEU A 109 9.65 21.09 -18.77
CA LEU A 109 10.42 19.88 -19.10
C LEU A 109 11.40 20.15 -20.25
N ALA A 110 12.56 19.51 -20.19
CA ALA A 110 13.61 19.67 -21.19
C ALA A 110 13.21 19.10 -22.56
N ARG A 111 12.54 17.95 -22.57
CA ARG A 111 12.22 17.18 -23.79
C ARG A 111 10.75 16.76 -23.83
N ASN A 112 10.28 16.54 -25.06
CA ASN A 112 9.04 15.82 -25.33
C ASN A 112 9.43 14.41 -25.79
N TYR A 113 9.05 13.39 -25.02
CA TYR A 113 9.33 11.99 -25.32
C TYR A 113 8.17 11.26 -26.02
N GLY A 114 7.00 11.90 -26.11
CA GLY A 114 5.86 11.36 -26.82
C GLY A 114 6.04 11.44 -28.33
N LEU A 115 5.40 10.53 -29.06
CA LEU A 115 5.40 10.54 -30.53
C LEU A 115 4.76 11.81 -31.10
N THR A 116 3.76 12.35 -30.40
CA THR A 116 3.05 13.58 -30.78
C THR A 116 3.13 14.59 -29.64
N ARG A 117 2.40 14.33 -28.56
CA ARG A 117 2.33 15.12 -27.34
C ARG A 117 2.31 14.18 -26.15
N MET A 118 2.87 14.67 -25.05
CA MET A 118 2.72 14.03 -23.75
C MET A 118 1.48 14.60 -23.06
N ASP A 119 0.82 13.75 -22.28
CA ASP A 119 -0.28 14.03 -21.38
C ASP A 119 0.23 13.83 -19.95
N PRO A 120 1.04 14.77 -19.41
CA PRO A 120 1.71 14.54 -18.15
C PRO A 120 0.81 14.73 -16.93
N TYR A 121 1.02 13.90 -15.92
CA TYR A 121 0.51 14.10 -14.56
C TYR A 121 1.64 13.99 -13.54
N CYS A 122 1.44 14.59 -12.37
CA CYS A 122 2.42 14.59 -11.30
C CYS A 122 1.97 13.68 -10.16
N ARG A 123 2.89 12.86 -9.66
CA ARG A 123 2.74 12.02 -8.48
C ARG A 123 3.60 12.57 -7.34
N VAL A 124 2.98 12.78 -6.19
CA VAL A 124 3.61 13.35 -5.01
C VAL A 124 3.61 12.30 -3.90
N ARG A 125 4.80 11.92 -3.43
CA ARG A 125 4.99 10.97 -2.34
C ARG A 125 5.59 11.66 -1.11
N VAL A 126 4.90 11.56 0.01
CA VAL A 126 5.30 12.16 1.29
C VAL A 126 5.07 11.14 2.39
N GLY A 127 6.14 10.59 2.97
CA GLY A 127 6.03 9.46 3.89
C GLY A 127 5.33 8.27 3.21
N HIS A 128 4.16 7.89 3.74
CA HIS A 128 3.32 6.82 3.19
C HIS A 128 2.21 7.31 2.25
N SER A 129 2.00 8.62 2.16
CA SER A 129 0.97 9.19 1.29
C SER A 129 1.48 9.29 -0.15
N LEU A 130 0.71 8.75 -1.08
CA LEU A 130 0.94 8.83 -2.52
C LEU A 130 -0.27 9.49 -3.17
N LEU A 131 -0.07 10.68 -3.73
CA LEU A 131 -1.12 11.51 -4.32
C LEU A 131 -0.79 11.78 -5.78
N ARG A 132 -1.80 12.03 -6.61
CA ARG A 132 -1.61 12.35 -8.03
C ARG A 132 -2.47 13.53 -8.44
N THR A 133 -1.95 14.34 -9.35
CA THR A 133 -2.73 15.39 -10.02
C THR A 133 -3.64 14.77 -11.07
N PRO A 134 -4.67 15.51 -11.53
CA PRO A 134 -5.27 15.26 -12.84
C PRO A 134 -4.22 15.34 -13.95
N THR A 135 -4.52 14.74 -15.08
CA THR A 135 -3.65 14.76 -16.26
C THR A 135 -3.78 16.09 -17.00
N ALA A 136 -2.65 16.70 -17.33
CA ALA A 136 -2.61 17.91 -18.16
C ALA A 136 -2.67 17.49 -19.63
N ALA A 137 -3.89 17.33 -20.15
CA ALA A 137 -4.10 16.95 -21.55
C ALA A 137 -3.40 17.93 -22.51
N SER A 138 -2.58 17.39 -23.41
CA SER A 138 -1.73 18.12 -24.33
C SER A 138 -0.73 19.08 -23.68
N GLY A 139 -0.37 18.85 -22.41
CA GLY A 139 0.58 19.67 -21.66
C GLY A 139 2.01 19.62 -22.20
N SER A 140 2.40 18.51 -22.84
CA SER A 140 3.72 18.34 -23.46
C SER A 140 4.84 18.78 -22.51
N LYS A 141 5.67 19.77 -22.88
CA LYS A 141 6.79 20.25 -22.08
C LYS A 141 6.42 21.27 -21.00
N GLU A 142 5.25 21.88 -21.07
CA GLU A 142 4.85 22.96 -20.15
C GLU A 142 3.47 22.67 -19.51
N PRO A 143 3.32 21.54 -18.82
CA PRO A 143 2.06 21.20 -18.19
C PRO A 143 1.74 22.08 -16.98
N LYS A 144 0.44 22.29 -16.76
CA LYS A 144 -0.10 23.07 -15.64
C LYS A 144 -1.21 22.29 -14.97
N TRP A 145 -1.16 22.20 -13.64
CA TRP A 145 -2.12 21.44 -12.85
C TRP A 145 -2.84 22.31 -11.83
N ASN A 146 -2.11 23.15 -11.09
CA ASN A 146 -2.65 23.95 -9.97
C ASN A 146 -3.40 23.10 -8.94
N GLU A 147 -2.90 21.90 -8.67
CA GLU A 147 -3.55 20.94 -7.78
C GLU A 147 -2.97 21.05 -6.37
N THR A 148 -3.84 21.13 -5.35
CA THR A 148 -3.44 21.28 -3.94
C THR A 148 -3.77 20.03 -3.14
N PHE A 149 -2.78 19.52 -2.43
CA PHE A 149 -2.91 18.39 -1.53
C PHE A 149 -2.68 18.80 -0.08
N HIS A 150 -3.38 18.12 0.83
CA HIS A 150 -3.17 18.22 2.27
C HIS A 150 -2.73 16.87 2.80
N VAL A 151 -1.58 16.82 3.47
CA VAL A 151 -0.95 15.59 3.96
C VAL A 151 -0.53 15.77 5.41
N VAL A 152 -0.85 14.79 6.26
CA VAL A 152 -0.30 14.73 7.61
C VAL A 152 1.14 14.23 7.53
N LEU A 153 2.10 15.02 8.02
CA LEU A 153 3.50 14.62 8.07
C LEU A 153 3.75 13.72 9.27
N LEU A 154 4.15 12.49 9.01
CA LEU A 154 4.61 11.58 10.05
C LEU A 154 5.98 12.01 10.58
N PRO A 155 6.28 11.76 11.87
CA PRO A 155 7.61 11.99 12.44
C PRO A 155 8.70 11.33 11.58
N GLY A 156 9.78 12.07 11.31
CA GLY A 156 10.91 11.59 10.49
C GLY A 156 10.78 11.81 8.98
N THR A 157 9.62 12.29 8.50
CA THR A 157 9.46 12.66 7.07
C THR A 157 10.31 13.90 6.75
N GLN A 158 11.30 13.75 5.89
CA GLN A 158 12.30 14.79 5.58
C GLN A 158 12.24 15.28 4.12
N SER A 159 11.45 14.64 3.27
CA SER A 159 11.41 14.97 1.85
C SER A 159 10.04 14.72 1.24
N ILE A 160 9.72 15.52 0.23
CA ILE A 160 8.65 15.27 -0.75
C ILE A 160 9.34 14.70 -1.99
N TYR A 161 8.92 13.52 -2.43
CA TYR A 161 9.37 12.94 -3.68
C TYR A 161 8.32 13.20 -4.76
N ILE A 162 8.78 13.62 -5.93
CA ILE A 162 7.95 14.01 -7.04
C ILE A 162 8.32 13.19 -8.26
N GLU A 163 7.31 12.73 -9.00
CA GLU A 163 7.46 12.09 -10.30
C GLU A 163 6.47 12.71 -11.28
N ILE A 164 6.92 12.96 -12.50
CA ILE A 164 6.07 13.37 -13.61
C ILE A 164 6.04 12.21 -14.59
N LEU A 165 4.84 11.73 -14.90
CA LEU A 165 4.62 10.60 -15.79
C LEU A 165 3.77 11.05 -16.98
N ASP A 166 4.00 10.43 -18.13
CA ASP A 166 3.16 10.54 -19.32
C ASP A 166 2.05 9.49 -19.24
N GLU A 167 0.78 9.92 -19.24
CA GLU A 167 -0.36 9.00 -19.28
C GLU A 167 -0.47 8.36 -20.67
N CYS A 168 -0.48 7.03 -20.71
CA CYS A 168 -0.54 6.29 -21.96
C CYS A 168 -1.86 5.51 -22.07
N THR A 169 -2.59 5.65 -23.18
CA THR A 169 -3.86 4.92 -23.38
C THR A 169 -3.67 3.41 -23.56
N PHE A 170 -2.57 2.99 -24.20
CA PHE A 170 -2.37 1.60 -24.63
C PHE A 170 -1.16 0.91 -24.00
N THR A 171 -0.39 1.63 -23.20
CA THR A 171 0.83 1.12 -22.55
C THR A 171 0.87 1.59 -21.11
N ALA A 172 1.79 1.05 -20.31
CA ALA A 172 2.06 1.60 -19.00
C ALA A 172 2.55 3.05 -19.09
N ASP A 173 2.19 3.84 -18.08
CA ASP A 173 2.61 5.24 -17.98
C ASP A 173 4.14 5.33 -17.88
N ALA A 174 4.72 6.25 -18.64
CA ALA A 174 6.17 6.40 -18.72
C ALA A 174 6.64 7.50 -17.78
N ILE A 175 7.63 7.22 -16.92
CA ILE A 175 8.28 8.27 -16.13
C ILE A 175 9.04 9.20 -17.08
N ILE A 176 8.68 10.48 -17.04
CA ILE A 176 9.35 11.56 -17.75
C ILE A 176 10.47 12.12 -16.89
N ALA A 177 10.13 12.49 -15.65
CA ALA A 177 11.03 13.20 -14.75
C ALA A 177 10.73 12.88 -13.28
N HIS A 178 11.69 13.07 -12.40
CA HIS A 178 11.54 12.91 -10.96
C HIS A 178 12.42 13.90 -10.18
N GLY A 179 12.09 14.16 -8.93
CA GLY A 179 12.84 15.08 -8.09
C GLY A 179 12.53 14.93 -6.60
N PHE A 180 13.35 15.56 -5.77
CA PHE A 180 13.20 15.58 -4.33
C PHE A 180 13.19 17.01 -3.82
N ILE A 181 12.27 17.30 -2.90
CA ILE A 181 12.22 18.55 -2.17
C ILE A 181 12.52 18.24 -0.71
N THR A 182 13.64 18.72 -0.20
CA THR A 182 14.01 18.56 1.21
C THR A 182 13.18 19.50 2.07
N LEU A 183 12.48 18.94 3.05
CA LEU A 183 11.75 19.71 4.05
C LEU A 183 12.74 20.26 5.09
N PRO A 184 12.58 21.53 5.52
CA PRO A 184 13.43 22.08 6.56
C PRO A 184 13.21 21.34 7.89
N PRO A 185 14.28 21.09 8.68
CA PRO A 185 14.17 20.36 9.95
C PRO A 185 13.35 21.12 11.01
N LYS A 186 13.24 22.44 10.86
CA LYS A 186 12.43 23.31 11.71
C LYS A 186 11.45 24.07 10.84
N PHE A 187 10.18 23.77 10.99
CA PHE A 187 9.12 24.52 10.32
C PHE A 187 8.91 25.84 11.02
N GLN A 188 8.96 26.92 10.25
CA GLN A 188 8.58 28.24 10.73
C GLN A 188 7.06 28.39 10.58
N PRO A 189 6.33 28.77 11.64
CA PRO A 189 4.90 29.02 11.53
C PRO A 189 4.62 30.02 10.41
N GLN A 190 3.59 29.75 9.60
CA GLN A 190 3.08 30.65 8.55
C GLN A 190 4.04 30.94 7.38
N LYS A 191 5.20 30.30 7.29
CA LYS A 191 6.08 30.44 6.12
C LYS A 191 5.55 29.60 4.96
N VAL A 192 5.20 30.27 3.87
CA VAL A 192 4.93 29.65 2.57
C VAL A 192 6.22 29.66 1.76
N ILE A 193 6.56 28.53 1.15
CA ILE A 193 7.69 28.37 0.25
C ILE A 193 7.11 28.20 -1.15
N ASP A 194 7.58 29.01 -2.08
CA ASP A 194 7.14 29.09 -3.47
C ASP A 194 8.42 29.17 -4.32
N ASP A 195 8.76 28.08 -5.00
CA ASP A 195 10.03 27.98 -5.72
C ASP A 195 10.00 26.95 -6.86
N TRP A 196 11.08 26.92 -7.65
CA TRP A 196 11.31 25.96 -8.71
C TRP A 196 12.36 24.93 -8.28
N TRP A 197 12.01 23.65 -8.33
CA TRP A 197 12.94 22.56 -8.05
C TRP A 197 13.40 21.87 -9.33
N PRO A 198 14.69 21.57 -9.45
CA PRO A 198 15.21 20.86 -10.62
C PRO A 198 14.71 19.42 -10.63
N LEU A 199 14.57 18.89 -11.85
CA LEU A 199 14.12 17.53 -12.11
C LEU A 199 15.23 16.73 -12.80
N SER A 200 15.32 15.47 -12.43
CA SER A 200 16.18 14.45 -13.04
C SER A 200 15.35 13.53 -13.93
N GLY A 201 16.00 12.94 -14.93
CA GLY A 201 15.33 12.07 -15.89
C GLY A 201 16.31 11.47 -16.89
N ARG A 202 15.85 11.28 -18.12
CA ARG A 202 16.64 10.66 -19.20
C ARG A 202 17.77 11.57 -19.68
N GLU A 203 17.61 12.89 -19.60
CA GLU A 203 18.69 13.85 -19.92
C GLU A 203 19.79 13.89 -18.83
N GLY A 204 19.56 13.26 -17.68
CA GLY A 204 20.48 13.15 -16.56
C GLY A 204 20.00 13.86 -15.30
N GLN A 205 20.91 13.95 -14.32
CA GLN A 205 20.63 14.56 -13.01
C GLN A 205 20.38 16.07 -13.16
N GLU A 206 19.24 16.54 -12.64
CA GLU A 206 18.82 17.96 -12.65
C GLU A 206 18.76 18.61 -14.04
N LYS A 207 18.66 17.79 -15.10
CA LYS A 207 18.67 18.23 -16.50
C LYS A 207 17.34 18.03 -17.21
N GLU A 208 16.35 17.46 -16.55
CA GLU A 208 15.05 17.15 -17.14
C GLU A 208 14.07 18.32 -17.07
N GLY A 209 14.49 19.44 -16.48
CA GLY A 209 13.69 20.65 -16.34
C GLY A 209 13.47 21.04 -14.88
N HIS A 210 12.42 21.80 -14.62
CA HIS A 210 12.07 22.27 -13.28
C HIS A 210 10.56 22.12 -13.02
N ILE A 211 10.19 21.92 -11.76
CA ILE A 211 8.80 21.91 -11.29
C ILE A 211 8.56 23.05 -10.30
N HIS A 212 7.44 23.75 -10.48
CA HIS A 212 6.99 24.83 -9.62
C HIS A 212 6.07 24.28 -8.52
N ILE A 213 6.53 24.34 -7.28
CA ILE A 213 5.76 23.87 -6.12
C ILE A 213 5.55 25.02 -5.14
N ILE A 214 4.38 25.06 -4.52
CA ILE A 214 4.10 25.95 -3.39
C ILE A 214 3.75 25.07 -2.20
N TYR A 215 4.45 25.21 -1.08
CA TYR A 215 4.13 24.44 0.11
C TYR A 215 4.29 25.21 1.41
N ASN A 216 3.53 24.79 2.42
CA ASN A 216 3.68 25.26 3.78
C ASN A 216 3.33 24.14 4.77
N VAL A 217 3.85 24.23 5.99
CA VAL A 217 3.53 23.28 7.07
C VAL A 217 2.85 24.03 8.21
N LYS A 218 1.72 23.49 8.67
CA LYS A 218 0.99 23.96 9.86
C LYS A 218 1.19 22.97 10.99
N VAL A 219 1.39 23.50 12.19
CA VAL A 219 1.54 22.72 13.43
C VAL A 219 0.24 22.84 14.21
N TYR A 220 -0.40 21.72 14.50
CA TYR A 220 -1.58 21.64 15.35
C TYR A 220 -1.20 20.92 16.65
N PHE A 221 -1.65 21.46 17.77
CA PHE A 221 -1.57 20.80 19.07
C PHE A 221 -2.96 20.27 19.41
N SER A 222 -3.06 19.01 19.82
CA SER A 222 -4.32 18.44 20.31
C SER A 222 -4.77 19.21 21.55
N ALA A 223 -5.98 19.78 21.51
CA ALA A 223 -6.55 20.61 22.56
C ALA A 223 -7.17 19.81 23.73
N TRP A 224 -6.69 18.60 24.00
CA TRP A 224 -7.17 17.83 25.15
C TRP A 224 -6.41 18.29 26.38
N ASN A 225 -6.92 19.34 27.02
CA ASN A 225 -6.85 19.70 28.45
C ASN A 225 -7.28 21.17 28.61
N ALA A 226 -8.59 21.40 28.67
CA ALA A 226 -9.18 22.62 29.23
C ALA A 226 -10.35 22.22 30.12
#